data_AF-A0AB37R5U6-F1
#
_entry.id   AF-A0AB37R5U6-F1
#
_cell.length_a   1.000
_cell.length_b   1.000
_cell.length_c   1.000
_cell.angle_alpha   90.00
_cell.angle_beta   90.00
_cell.angle_gamma   90.00
#
_symmetry.space_group_name_H-M   'P 1'
#
loop_
_entity.id
_entity.type
_entity.pdbx_description
1 polymer ?
#
loop_
_entity_poly.entity_id
_entity_poly.type
_entity_poly.pdbx_seq_one_letter_code
_entity_poly.pdbx_strand_id
1 'polypeptide(L)'
;MNLMDAKGNFIFSDRQAKRMERAMANIEFGFGEGGYQPTEFIKRYLPNGCFDLLVVDEGHEYKNSGSAQGQAMGVLAAKARKTVLLTGTLMGGYADDLFYLLFRILTRRMIEDGYRPNARGSMAPAAMSFMRDHGVLKDIYTERDGSYHKTAKGKKLSVRTVKAPGFGPKGIHRFVLPFTVFLKLKDIGGNVLPGYREEFIDVPMSPDQEAAHLKLAQTLTVELRQALARRDTTLLGVVLNVLLAWPDCCFRPEVVKHPRSKDTLAFVPSIFEDDELMLKEQALLDLCLAEKARNRKVLAYSVYTGTRDTTSRMKRVLDQSGLKVAVLRASVDTARREDWILDQVDRGVDVLITNPERIRPAI
;
A
#
# COMPACT_ATOMS: atom_id res chain seq x y z
N MET A 1 -14.90 -2.00 -38.18
CA MET A 1 -15.30 -0.59 -37.96
C MET A 1 -14.26 0.27 -38.67
N ASN A 2 -14.65 1.10 -39.62
CA ASN A 2 -13.69 1.89 -40.41
C ASN A 2 -13.15 3.04 -39.53
N LEU A 3 -11.83 3.10 -39.31
CA LEU A 3 -11.16 3.98 -38.32
C LEU A 3 -10.73 5.34 -38.90
N MET A 4 -11.02 5.59 -40.18
CA MET A 4 -10.58 6.77 -40.92
C MET A 4 -11.75 7.43 -41.65
N ASP A 5 -11.69 8.75 -41.79
CA ASP A 5 -12.59 9.50 -42.64
C ASP A 5 -12.26 9.29 -44.13
N ALA A 6 -13.10 9.83 -45.02
CA ALA A 6 -12.89 9.75 -46.47
C ALA A 6 -11.62 10.46 -46.97
N LYS A 7 -10.87 11.13 -46.08
CA LYS A 7 -9.61 11.85 -46.36
C LYS A 7 -8.39 11.16 -45.76
N GLY A 8 -8.54 9.99 -45.13
CA GLY A 8 -7.45 9.21 -44.54
C GLY A 8 -6.98 9.72 -43.18
N ASN A 9 -7.71 10.65 -42.55
CA ASN A 9 -7.42 11.08 -41.19
C ASN A 9 -8.13 10.18 -40.19
N PHE A 10 -7.45 9.83 -39.10
CA PHE A 10 -8.11 9.17 -37.98
C PHE A 10 -9.20 10.08 -37.42
N ILE A 11 -10.40 9.53 -37.23
CA ILE A 11 -11.55 10.25 -36.63
C ILE A 11 -11.33 10.47 -35.10
N PHE A 12 -10.22 9.99 -34.57
CA PHE A 12 -9.88 9.92 -33.15
C PHE A 12 -8.58 10.67 -32.88
N SER A 13 -8.42 11.23 -31.67
CA SER A 13 -7.11 11.76 -31.23
C SER A 13 -6.09 10.63 -31.09
N ASP A 14 -4.78 10.91 -31.23
CA ASP A 14 -3.71 9.90 -31.09
C ASP A 14 -3.79 9.10 -29.78
N ARG A 15 -4.32 9.73 -28.72
CA ARG A 15 -4.56 9.08 -27.42
C ARG A 15 -5.70 8.06 -27.48
N GLN A 16 -6.77 8.37 -28.20
CA GLN A 16 -7.91 7.47 -28.41
C GLN A 16 -7.54 6.25 -29.27
N ALA A 17 -6.65 6.42 -30.25
CA ALA A 17 -6.16 5.32 -31.08
C ALA A 17 -5.34 4.28 -30.27
N LYS A 18 -4.37 4.72 -29.47
CA LYS A 18 -3.57 3.84 -28.57
C LYS A 18 -4.43 3.08 -27.56
N ARG A 19 -5.50 3.71 -27.08
CA ARG A 19 -6.47 3.08 -26.16
C ARG A 19 -7.21 1.92 -26.82
N MET A 20 -7.63 2.07 -28.07
CA MET A 20 -8.31 0.99 -28.81
C MET A 20 -7.36 -0.20 -29.06
N GLU A 21 -6.10 0.08 -29.37
CA GLU A 21 -5.07 -0.95 -29.57
C GLU A 21 -4.85 -1.80 -28.31
N ARG A 22 -4.72 -1.17 -27.13
CA ARG A 22 -4.60 -1.87 -25.84
C ARG A 22 -5.84 -2.71 -25.50
N ALA A 23 -7.03 -2.18 -25.76
CA ALA A 23 -8.29 -2.88 -25.51
C ALA A 23 -8.41 -4.15 -26.36
N MET A 24 -7.95 -4.10 -27.62
CA MET A 24 -7.94 -5.26 -28.51
C MET A 24 -6.95 -6.34 -28.05
N ALA A 25 -5.74 -5.96 -27.61
CA ALA A 25 -4.75 -6.91 -27.10
C ALA A 25 -5.26 -7.70 -25.88
N ASN A 26 -5.97 -7.04 -24.95
CA ASN A 26 -6.51 -7.71 -23.76
C ASN A 26 -7.65 -8.70 -24.05
N ILE A 27 -8.41 -8.49 -25.13
CA ILE A 27 -9.50 -9.39 -25.55
C ILE A 27 -8.93 -10.71 -26.11
N GLU A 28 -7.80 -10.66 -26.82
CA GLU A 28 -7.16 -11.86 -27.40
C GLU A 28 -6.62 -12.84 -26.35
N PHE A 29 -6.21 -12.37 -25.16
CA PHE A 29 -5.73 -13.22 -24.07
C PHE A 29 -6.82 -13.83 -23.17
N GLY A 30 -8.09 -13.43 -23.34
CA GLY A 30 -9.20 -13.82 -22.45
C GLY A 30 -9.85 -15.19 -22.72
N PHE A 31 -9.49 -15.87 -23.81
CA PHE A 31 -10.10 -17.15 -24.19
C PHE A 31 -9.37 -18.35 -23.57
N GLY A 32 -9.68 -18.68 -22.31
CA GLY A 32 -9.23 -19.92 -21.66
C GLY A 32 -9.94 -20.22 -20.34
N GLU A 33 -10.95 -21.09 -20.34
CA GLU A 33 -11.80 -21.47 -19.19
C GLU A 33 -11.14 -22.46 -18.20
N GLY A 34 -9.83 -22.34 -17.94
CA GLY A 34 -9.14 -23.23 -16.99
C GLY A 34 -8.00 -22.52 -16.27
N GLY A 35 -8.13 -22.36 -14.94
CA GLY A 35 -7.15 -21.71 -14.07
C GLY A 35 -5.86 -22.49 -13.89
N TYR A 36 -5.10 -22.66 -14.97
CA TYR A 36 -3.72 -23.14 -14.91
C TYR A 36 -2.81 -21.93 -14.75
N GLN A 37 -2.06 -21.86 -13.64
CA GLN A 37 -1.11 -20.75 -13.43
C GLN A 37 -0.10 -20.77 -14.59
N PRO A 38 0.02 -19.71 -15.41
CA PRO A 38 0.90 -19.72 -16.57
C PRO A 38 2.36 -20.06 -16.23
N THR A 39 2.80 -19.70 -15.02
CA THR A 39 4.15 -20.02 -14.55
C THR A 39 4.36 -21.52 -14.28
N GLU A 40 3.33 -22.29 -13.94
CA GLU A 40 3.44 -23.76 -13.84
C GLU A 40 3.69 -24.39 -15.22
N PHE A 41 3.09 -23.83 -16.29
CA PHE A 41 3.41 -24.24 -17.66
C PHE A 41 4.89 -23.99 -17.96
N ILE A 42 5.33 -22.75 -17.75
CA ILE A 42 6.69 -22.31 -18.01
C ILE A 42 7.71 -23.15 -17.23
N LYS A 43 7.42 -23.45 -15.97
CA LYS A 43 8.27 -24.28 -15.12
C LYS A 43 8.47 -25.69 -15.69
N ARG A 44 7.38 -26.34 -16.12
CA ARG A 44 7.36 -27.74 -16.54
C ARG A 44 7.85 -27.95 -17.97
N TYR A 45 7.47 -27.06 -18.88
CA TYR A 45 7.60 -27.31 -20.31
C TYR A 45 8.66 -26.46 -21.01
N LEU A 46 9.03 -25.29 -20.47
CA LEU A 46 10.08 -24.47 -21.10
C LEU A 46 11.46 -24.81 -20.53
N PRO A 47 12.52 -24.86 -21.37
CA PRO A 47 13.87 -25.10 -20.91
C PRO A 47 14.41 -23.92 -20.08
N ASN A 48 15.46 -24.16 -19.29
CA ASN A 48 16.15 -23.08 -18.60
C ASN A 48 16.86 -22.19 -19.63
N GLY A 49 16.85 -20.87 -19.42
CA GLY A 49 17.42 -19.90 -20.37
C GLY A 49 16.58 -19.71 -21.63
N CYS A 50 15.30 -20.11 -21.60
CA CYS A 50 14.32 -19.84 -22.65
C CYS A 50 14.10 -18.34 -22.87
N PHE A 51 14.26 -17.54 -21.80
CA PHE A 51 14.18 -16.09 -21.86
C PHE A 51 15.57 -15.49 -21.67
N ASP A 52 15.99 -14.55 -22.52
CA ASP A 52 17.27 -13.86 -22.34
C ASP A 52 17.22 -12.82 -21.22
N LEU A 53 16.10 -12.11 -21.08
CA LEU A 53 15.91 -11.04 -20.10
C LEU A 53 14.50 -11.09 -19.50
N LEU A 54 14.42 -11.07 -18.18
CA LEU A 54 13.21 -10.79 -17.41
C LEU A 54 13.32 -9.38 -16.82
N VAL A 55 12.35 -8.52 -17.13
CA VAL A 55 12.19 -7.22 -16.48
C VAL A 55 10.97 -7.31 -15.56
N VAL A 56 11.16 -6.97 -14.29
CA VAL A 56 10.10 -6.97 -13.28
C VAL A 56 9.96 -5.55 -12.76
N ASP A 57 8.81 -4.95 -13.04
CA ASP A 57 8.44 -3.66 -12.47
C ASP A 57 7.84 -3.82 -11.07
N GLU A 58 8.00 -2.79 -10.24
CA GLU A 58 7.68 -2.79 -8.82
C GLU A 58 8.15 -4.05 -8.07
N GLY A 59 9.42 -4.42 -8.29
CA GLY A 59 10.04 -5.64 -7.77
C GLY A 59 9.89 -5.83 -6.25
N HIS A 60 9.66 -4.73 -5.51
CA HIS A 60 9.46 -4.75 -4.06
C HIS A 60 8.14 -5.45 -3.64
N GLU A 61 7.12 -5.52 -4.51
CA GLU A 61 5.85 -6.21 -4.22
C GLU A 61 6.03 -7.74 -4.11
N TYR A 62 7.07 -8.27 -4.74
CA TYR A 62 7.35 -9.71 -4.81
C TYR A 62 8.10 -10.23 -3.59
N LYS A 63 8.41 -9.40 -2.59
CA LYS A 63 9.20 -9.77 -1.39
C LYS A 63 8.59 -10.82 -0.48
N ASN A 64 7.28 -11.05 -0.56
CA ASN A 64 6.59 -11.92 0.38
C ASN A 64 6.85 -13.42 0.08
N SER A 65 7.27 -14.17 1.10
CA SER A 65 7.60 -15.61 1.03
C SER A 65 6.51 -16.46 0.38
N GLY A 66 5.28 -16.34 0.86
CA GLY A 66 4.14 -17.17 0.47
C GLY A 66 3.25 -16.56 -0.60
N SER A 67 3.63 -15.43 -1.21
CA SER A 67 2.79 -14.81 -2.25
C SER A 67 2.87 -15.62 -3.55
N ALA A 68 1.70 -15.88 -4.17
CA ALA A 68 1.64 -16.56 -5.46
C ALA A 68 2.42 -15.79 -6.55
N GLN A 69 2.35 -14.46 -6.52
CA GLN A 69 3.12 -13.57 -7.39
C GLN A 69 4.63 -13.71 -7.18
N GLY A 70 5.11 -13.73 -5.93
CA GLY A 70 6.53 -13.92 -5.63
C GLY A 70 7.04 -15.30 -6.08
N GLN A 71 6.23 -16.36 -5.95
CA GLN A 71 6.59 -17.69 -6.45
C GLN A 71 6.66 -17.71 -7.99
N ALA A 72 5.68 -17.10 -8.66
CA ALA A 72 5.66 -16.93 -10.11
C ALA A 72 6.91 -16.21 -10.62
N MET A 73 7.27 -15.08 -9.99
CA MET A 73 8.47 -14.31 -10.34
C MET A 73 9.76 -15.11 -10.15
N GLY A 74 9.86 -15.92 -9.09
CA GLY A 74 11.01 -16.81 -8.88
C GLY A 74 11.15 -17.88 -9.98
N VAL A 75 10.04 -18.45 -10.44
CA VAL A 75 10.03 -19.41 -11.57
C VAL A 75 10.52 -18.74 -12.86
N LEU A 76 9.99 -17.55 -13.16
CA LEU A 76 10.39 -16.79 -14.36
C LEU A 76 11.88 -16.42 -14.29
N ALA A 77 12.36 -15.95 -13.14
CA ALA A 77 13.76 -15.62 -12.93
C ALA A 77 14.68 -16.82 -13.12
N ALA A 78 14.25 -18.03 -12.69
CA ALA A 78 15.01 -19.26 -12.90
C ALA A 78 15.03 -19.73 -14.37
N LYS A 79 14.04 -19.33 -15.18
CA LYS A 79 13.98 -19.63 -16.62
C LYS A 79 14.64 -18.55 -17.48
N ALA A 80 14.94 -17.38 -16.92
CA ALA A 80 15.62 -16.28 -17.59
C ALA A 80 17.15 -16.33 -17.40
N ARG A 81 17.91 -15.86 -18.41
CA ARG A 81 19.37 -15.72 -18.30
C ARG A 81 19.79 -14.51 -17.49
N LYS A 82 19.02 -13.42 -17.59
CA LYS A 82 19.21 -12.18 -16.85
C LYS A 82 17.88 -11.70 -16.27
N THR A 83 17.92 -11.12 -15.09
CA THR A 83 16.75 -10.54 -14.42
C THR A 83 17.08 -9.13 -13.96
N VAL A 84 16.21 -8.18 -14.28
CA VAL A 84 16.30 -6.77 -13.86
C VAL A 84 15.04 -6.43 -13.08
N LEU A 85 15.22 -5.87 -11.89
CA LEU A 85 14.15 -5.36 -11.04
C LEU A 85 14.12 -3.83 -11.13
N LEU A 86 12.94 -3.27 -11.31
CA LEU A 86 12.67 -1.84 -11.21
C LEU A 86 11.82 -1.60 -9.96
N THR A 87 12.16 -0.59 -9.16
CA THR A 87 11.39 -0.22 -7.96
C THR A 87 11.80 1.17 -7.49
N GLY A 88 10.84 1.98 -7.04
CA GLY A 88 11.12 3.25 -6.36
C GLY A 88 11.70 3.06 -4.95
N THR A 89 11.41 1.93 -4.30
CA THR A 89 11.90 1.61 -2.96
C THR A 89 12.29 0.14 -2.83
N LEU A 90 13.57 -0.14 -2.61
CA LEU A 90 14.07 -1.51 -2.54
C LEU A 90 13.63 -2.26 -1.27
N MET A 91 13.45 -1.57 -0.14
CA MET A 91 13.10 -2.19 1.15
C MET A 91 12.05 -1.40 1.93
N GLY A 92 11.17 -2.09 2.65
CA GLY A 92 10.22 -1.51 3.60
C GLY A 92 10.83 -1.26 4.99
N GLY A 93 12.17 -1.19 5.06
CA GLY A 93 12.92 -0.94 6.28
C GLY A 93 13.40 -2.18 7.03
N TYR A 94 12.98 -3.40 6.66
CA TYR A 94 13.42 -4.63 7.33
C TYR A 94 14.26 -5.52 6.42
N ALA A 95 15.24 -6.22 6.97
CA ALA A 95 16.12 -7.10 6.19
C ALA A 95 15.41 -8.34 5.61
N ASP A 96 14.31 -8.80 6.22
CA ASP A 96 13.53 -9.93 5.72
C ASP A 96 12.72 -9.59 4.48
N ASP A 97 12.42 -8.31 4.26
CA ASP A 97 11.87 -7.81 2.99
C ASP A 97 12.81 -8.11 1.82
N LEU A 98 14.13 -8.07 2.05
CA LEU A 98 15.11 -8.33 1.00
C LEU A 98 15.37 -9.81 0.79
N PHE A 99 15.31 -10.61 1.86
CA PHE A 99 15.75 -12.01 1.80
C PHE A 99 15.11 -12.80 0.66
N TYR A 100 13.78 -12.81 0.57
CA TYR A 100 13.09 -13.61 -0.44
C TYR A 100 13.22 -13.02 -1.85
N LEU A 101 13.35 -11.71 -1.97
CA LEU A 101 13.61 -11.06 -3.25
C LEU A 101 15.00 -11.47 -3.75
N LEU A 102 16.03 -11.28 -2.93
CA LEU A 102 17.42 -11.67 -3.20
C LEU A 102 17.54 -13.18 -3.48
N PHE A 103 16.83 -14.03 -2.75
CA PHE A 103 16.87 -15.47 -2.99
C PHE A 103 16.31 -15.86 -4.36
N ARG A 104 15.35 -15.11 -4.90
CA ARG A 104 14.79 -15.36 -6.24
C ARG A 104 15.70 -14.88 -7.36
N ILE A 105 16.37 -13.74 -7.18
CA ILE A 105 17.20 -13.15 -8.24
C ILE A 105 18.69 -13.54 -8.17
N LEU A 106 19.20 -13.81 -6.97
CA LEU A 106 20.60 -14.12 -6.68
C LEU A 106 20.72 -15.49 -6.00
N THR A 107 19.87 -16.45 -6.36
CA THR A 107 19.78 -17.77 -5.72
C THR A 107 21.14 -18.44 -5.51
N ARG A 108 21.99 -18.42 -6.54
CA ARG A 108 23.32 -19.04 -6.48
C ARG A 108 24.18 -18.45 -5.36
N ARG A 109 24.23 -17.11 -5.26
CA ARG A 109 25.01 -16.40 -4.23
C ARG A 109 24.45 -16.62 -2.83
N MET A 110 23.12 -16.63 -2.69
CA MET A 110 22.49 -16.91 -1.41
C MET A 110 22.81 -18.32 -0.91
N ILE A 111 22.86 -19.31 -1.81
CA ILE A 111 23.25 -20.70 -1.49
C ILE A 111 24.74 -20.82 -1.18
N GLU A 112 25.60 -20.08 -1.90
CA GLU A 112 27.05 -19.97 -1.64
C GLU A 112 27.32 -19.39 -0.24
N ASP A 113 26.53 -18.38 0.16
CA ASP A 113 26.60 -17.74 1.48
C ASP A 113 25.91 -18.56 2.60
N GLY A 114 25.44 -19.78 2.30
CA GLY A 114 24.90 -20.73 3.29
C GLY A 114 23.41 -20.63 3.56
N TYR A 115 22.68 -19.74 2.89
CA TYR A 115 21.23 -19.62 3.01
C TYR A 115 20.54 -20.70 2.17
N ARG A 116 20.21 -21.84 2.79
CA ARG A 116 19.62 -22.99 2.10
C ARG A 116 18.28 -23.40 2.70
N PRO A 117 17.34 -23.93 1.89
CA PRO A 117 16.14 -24.54 2.43
C PRO A 117 16.50 -25.70 3.36
N ASN A 118 15.70 -25.92 4.39
CA ASN A 118 15.86 -27.09 5.24
C ASN A 118 15.40 -28.38 4.52
N ALA A 119 15.55 -29.53 5.17
CA ALA A 119 15.16 -30.84 4.63
C ALA A 119 13.67 -30.94 4.24
N ARG A 120 12.80 -30.05 4.76
CA ARG A 120 11.37 -29.97 4.44
C ARG A 120 11.07 -28.90 3.37
N GLY A 121 12.09 -28.33 2.73
CA GLY A 121 11.94 -27.28 1.71
C GLY A 121 11.61 -25.89 2.28
N SER A 122 11.62 -25.70 3.59
CA SER A 122 11.30 -24.39 4.20
C SER A 122 12.52 -23.46 4.18
N MET A 123 12.28 -22.24 3.70
CA MET A 123 13.25 -21.14 3.71
C MET A 123 13.27 -20.35 5.03
N ALA A 124 12.37 -20.64 5.98
CA ALA A 124 12.26 -19.89 7.22
C ALA A 124 13.56 -19.90 8.07
N PRO A 125 14.29 -21.03 8.21
CA PRO A 125 15.55 -21.05 8.93
C PRO A 125 16.63 -20.19 8.25
N ALA A 126 16.72 -20.24 6.92
CA ALA A 126 17.66 -19.43 6.14
C ALA A 126 17.33 -17.93 6.24
N ALA A 127 16.06 -17.57 6.16
CA ALA A 127 15.60 -16.21 6.37
C ALA A 127 15.96 -15.69 7.77
N MET A 128 15.80 -16.53 8.81
CA MET A 128 16.24 -16.17 10.17
C MET A 128 17.75 -16.03 10.29
N SER A 129 18.54 -16.87 9.60
CA SER A 129 20.00 -16.72 9.59
C SER A 129 20.41 -15.41 8.92
N PHE A 130 19.84 -15.11 7.77
CA PHE A 130 20.06 -13.85 7.06
C PHE A 130 19.70 -12.64 7.94
N MET A 131 18.59 -12.72 8.67
CA MET A 131 18.20 -11.69 9.64
C MET A 131 19.21 -11.51 10.78
N ARG A 132 19.85 -12.59 11.25
CA ARG A 132 20.91 -12.48 12.27
C ARG A 132 22.18 -11.86 11.71
N ASP A 133 22.53 -12.22 10.47
CA ASP A 133 23.78 -11.77 9.85
C ASP A 133 23.70 -10.32 9.34
N HIS A 134 22.50 -9.90 8.91
CA HIS A 134 22.29 -8.67 8.15
C HIS A 134 21.10 -7.82 8.60
N GLY A 135 20.25 -8.31 9.51
CA GLY A 135 19.12 -7.54 10.03
C GLY A 135 19.40 -6.95 11.42
N VAL A 136 18.37 -6.29 11.96
CA VAL A 136 18.36 -5.84 13.36
C VAL A 136 17.37 -6.70 14.14
N LEU A 137 17.85 -7.34 15.20
CA LEU A 137 17.05 -8.13 16.12
C LEU A 137 17.06 -7.46 17.49
N LYS A 138 15.88 -7.30 18.08
CA LYS A 138 15.69 -6.76 19.43
C LYS A 138 15.26 -7.88 20.35
N ASP A 139 16.11 -8.22 21.31
CA ASP A 139 15.74 -9.17 22.36
C ASP A 139 15.02 -8.44 23.50
N ILE A 140 13.79 -8.86 23.76
CA ILE A 140 12.97 -8.36 24.84
C ILE A 140 13.07 -9.36 26.00
N TYR A 141 13.76 -8.94 27.05
CA TYR A 141 13.87 -9.69 28.29
C TYR A 141 12.68 -9.37 29.18
N THR A 142 11.88 -10.38 29.50
CA THR A 142 10.83 -10.28 30.51
C THR A 142 11.29 -11.04 31.74
N GLU A 143 11.62 -10.31 32.79
CA GLU A 143 11.90 -10.88 34.11
C GLU A 143 10.59 -11.00 34.88
N ARG A 144 10.36 -12.16 35.50
CA ARG A 144 9.29 -12.32 36.49
C ARG A 144 9.93 -12.68 37.82
N ASP A 145 9.57 -11.93 38.86
CA ASP A 145 9.76 -12.41 40.22
C ASP A 145 8.81 -13.60 40.43
N GLY A 146 9.39 -14.77 40.71
CA GLY A 146 8.62 -15.94 41.11
C GLY A 146 8.05 -15.73 42.51
N SER A 147 6.84 -16.23 42.76
CA SER A 147 6.29 -16.32 44.12
C SER A 147 7.24 -17.11 45.02
N TYR A 148 7.47 -16.60 46.23
CA TYR A 148 8.35 -17.19 47.25
C TYR A 148 7.94 -18.64 47.58
N HIS A 149 8.63 -19.62 47.02
CA HIS A 149 8.68 -20.97 47.57
C HIS A 149 9.97 -21.14 48.37
N LYS A 150 9.85 -21.68 49.60
CA LYS A 150 10.86 -21.76 50.66
C LYS A 150 12.20 -22.47 50.32
N THR A 151 12.45 -22.86 49.07
CA THR A 151 13.64 -23.68 48.75
C THR A 151 14.29 -23.46 47.37
N ALA A 152 13.88 -22.50 46.54
CA ALA A 152 14.63 -22.18 45.32
C ALA A 152 14.42 -20.75 44.80
N LYS A 153 15.52 -19.98 44.69
CA LYS A 153 15.56 -18.71 43.94
C LYS A 153 15.71 -18.99 42.43
N GLY A 154 14.60 -19.21 41.73
CA GLY A 154 14.60 -19.33 40.28
C GLY A 154 13.99 -18.10 39.61
N LYS A 155 14.84 -17.17 39.12
CA LYS A 155 14.39 -16.08 38.23
C LYS A 155 14.00 -16.68 36.87
N LYS A 156 12.71 -16.60 36.49
CA LYS A 156 12.27 -17.03 35.16
C LYS A 156 12.47 -15.87 34.18
N LEU A 157 13.60 -15.89 33.47
CA LEU A 157 13.88 -14.98 32.36
C LEU A 157 13.23 -15.52 31.08
N SER A 158 12.28 -14.79 30.51
CA SER A 158 11.68 -15.08 29.21
C SER A 158 12.29 -14.16 28.17
N VAL A 159 12.91 -14.70 27.11
CA VAL A 159 13.47 -13.92 26.00
C VAL A 159 12.54 -13.99 24.80
N ARG A 160 12.13 -12.83 24.28
CA ARG A 160 11.38 -12.72 23.02
C ARG A 160 12.17 -11.87 22.04
N THR A 161 12.67 -12.47 20.97
CA THR A 161 13.32 -11.74 19.88
C THR A 161 12.27 -11.15 18.94
N VAL A 162 12.36 -9.85 18.66
CA VAL A 162 11.49 -9.11 17.73
C VAL A 162 12.36 -8.49 16.64
N LYS A 163 11.89 -8.51 15.40
CA LYS A 163 12.58 -7.86 14.27
C LYS A 163 12.45 -6.35 14.39
N ALA A 164 13.55 -5.64 14.17
CA ALA A 164 13.57 -4.18 14.13
C ALA A 164 13.97 -3.70 12.72
N PRO A 165 13.57 -2.47 12.34
CA PRO A 165 14.00 -1.87 11.09
C PRO A 165 15.53 -1.73 11.05
N GLY A 166 16.11 -2.06 9.90
CA GLY A 166 17.52 -1.89 9.60
C GLY A 166 18.09 -3.03 8.75
N PHE A 167 19.01 -2.67 7.87
CA PHE A 167 19.84 -3.61 7.11
C PHE A 167 21.30 -3.26 7.35
N GLY A 168 22.05 -4.20 7.92
CA GLY A 168 23.42 -4.02 8.35
C GLY A 168 24.34 -3.67 7.19
N PRO A 169 25.40 -2.86 7.42
CA PRO A 169 26.35 -2.45 6.37
C PRO A 169 26.96 -3.61 5.59
N LYS A 170 27.23 -4.75 6.26
CA LYS A 170 27.71 -5.98 5.63
C LYS A 170 26.76 -6.50 4.56
N GLY A 171 25.45 -6.47 4.85
CA GLY A 171 24.40 -6.88 3.91
C GLY A 171 24.31 -5.92 2.72
N ILE A 172 24.36 -4.61 2.97
CA ILE A 172 24.35 -3.57 1.92
C ILE A 172 25.51 -3.78 0.95
N HIS A 173 26.72 -3.95 1.48
CA HIS A 173 27.92 -4.16 0.66
C HIS A 173 27.86 -5.47 -0.13
N ARG A 174 27.37 -6.55 0.47
CA ARG A 174 27.33 -7.88 -0.16
C ARG A 174 26.22 -8.02 -1.21
N PHE A 175 25.02 -7.50 -0.95
CA PHE A 175 23.82 -7.83 -1.72
C PHE A 175 23.16 -6.66 -2.44
N VAL A 176 23.48 -5.40 -2.07
CA VAL A 176 22.80 -4.24 -2.63
C VAL A 176 23.70 -3.48 -3.59
N LEU A 177 24.83 -2.96 -3.11
CA LEU A 177 25.74 -2.11 -3.92
C LEU A 177 26.22 -2.77 -5.22
N PRO A 178 26.56 -4.06 -5.28
CA PRO A 178 27.06 -4.67 -6.51
C PRO A 178 25.97 -4.93 -7.57
N PHE A 179 24.69 -4.88 -7.18
CA PHE A 179 23.56 -5.33 -8.02
C PHE A 179 22.49 -4.27 -8.22
N THR A 180 22.69 -3.05 -7.69
CA THR A 180 21.70 -1.98 -7.73
C THR A 180 22.32 -0.72 -8.30
N VAL A 181 21.65 -0.14 -9.29
CA VAL A 181 21.95 1.21 -9.77
C VAL A 181 20.97 2.17 -9.10
N PHE A 182 21.50 3.12 -8.33
CA PHE A 182 20.69 4.16 -7.70
C PHE A 182 20.68 5.40 -8.60
N LEU A 183 19.51 5.73 -9.14
CA LEU A 183 19.28 6.98 -9.83
C LEU A 183 18.47 7.90 -8.93
N LYS A 184 19.00 9.08 -8.63
CA LYS A 184 18.22 10.15 -7.99
C LYS A 184 17.79 11.13 -9.05
N LEU A 185 16.62 11.75 -8.87
CA LEU A 185 16.12 12.80 -9.77
C LEU A 185 17.14 13.93 -9.99
N LYS A 186 17.87 14.31 -8.94
CA LYS A 186 18.95 15.31 -9.03
C LYS A 186 20.10 14.91 -9.97
N ASP A 187 20.31 13.61 -10.19
CA ASP A 187 21.38 13.08 -11.05
C ASP A 187 20.97 13.13 -12.54
N ILE A 188 19.67 13.27 -12.83
CA ILE A 188 19.09 13.36 -14.19
C ILE A 188 19.04 14.83 -14.69
N GLY A 189 19.33 15.79 -13.80
CA GLY A 189 19.34 17.23 -14.08
C GLY A 189 18.32 17.99 -13.23
N GLY A 190 18.75 19.06 -12.57
CA GLY A 190 17.95 19.77 -11.55
C GLY A 190 16.64 20.42 -12.00
N ASN A 191 16.36 20.47 -13.31
CA ASN A 191 15.20 21.16 -13.90
C ASN A 191 14.33 20.25 -14.79
N VAL A 192 14.42 18.92 -14.69
CA VAL A 192 13.60 18.01 -15.52
C VAL A 192 12.15 17.96 -15.04
N LEU A 193 11.89 18.17 -13.75
CA LEU A 193 10.56 18.20 -13.17
C LEU A 193 10.13 19.63 -12.79
N PRO A 194 8.83 19.95 -12.82
CA PRO A 194 8.30 21.18 -12.24
C PRO A 194 8.66 21.30 -10.76
N GLY A 195 8.74 22.54 -10.25
CA GLY A 195 8.97 22.78 -8.82
C GLY A 195 7.90 22.12 -7.97
N TYR A 196 8.32 21.37 -6.96
CA TYR A 196 7.46 20.72 -5.98
C TYR A 196 7.52 21.46 -4.65
N ARG A 197 6.36 21.73 -4.06
CA ARG A 197 6.23 22.37 -2.74
C ARG A 197 5.28 21.55 -1.89
N GLU A 198 5.70 21.29 -0.66
CA GLU A 198 4.86 20.66 0.36
C GLU A 198 4.41 21.72 1.34
N GLU A 199 3.11 21.76 1.59
CA GLU A 199 2.49 22.65 2.56
C GLU A 199 1.61 21.82 3.48
N PHE A 200 1.77 22.04 4.79
CA PHE A 200 0.92 21.43 5.81
C PHE A 200 -0.11 22.47 6.26
N ILE A 201 -1.39 22.17 6.06
CA ILE A 201 -2.50 23.02 6.47
C ILE A 201 -3.13 22.38 7.69
N ASP A 202 -2.96 23.02 8.85
CA ASP A 202 -3.64 22.62 10.07
C ASP A 202 -5.08 23.11 10.06
N VAL A 203 -6.02 22.21 10.33
CA VAL A 203 -7.46 22.51 10.37
C VAL A 203 -7.99 22.08 11.74
N PRO A 204 -8.36 23.03 12.61
CA PRO A 204 -8.86 22.68 13.94
C PRO A 204 -10.22 21.99 13.84
N MET A 205 -10.53 21.17 14.84
CA MET A 205 -11.90 20.67 15.04
C MET A 205 -12.81 21.81 15.49
N SER A 206 -14.09 21.74 15.15
CA SER A 206 -15.08 22.64 15.77
C SER A 206 -15.21 22.32 17.27
N PRO A 207 -15.66 23.25 18.12
CA PRO A 207 -15.81 22.99 19.55
C PRO A 207 -16.65 21.74 19.87
N ASP A 208 -17.75 21.53 19.12
CA ASP A 208 -18.62 20.36 19.30
C ASP A 208 -17.94 19.06 18.84
N GLN A 209 -17.19 19.12 17.73
CA GLN A 209 -16.41 18.00 17.22
C GLN A 209 -15.29 17.60 18.17
N GLU A 210 -14.56 18.58 18.72
CA GLU A 210 -13.49 18.36 19.68
C GLU A 210 -14.04 17.76 20.98
N ALA A 211 -15.13 18.31 21.53
CA ALA A 211 -15.75 17.79 22.75
C ALA A 211 -16.22 16.34 22.59
N ALA A 212 -16.85 16.01 21.46
CA ALA A 212 -17.30 14.64 21.16
C ALA A 212 -16.12 13.69 20.92
N HIS A 213 -15.06 14.12 20.23
CA HIS A 213 -13.85 13.32 20.03
C HIS A 213 -13.14 13.02 21.34
N LEU A 214 -12.96 14.02 22.21
CA LEU A 214 -12.34 13.86 23.53
C LEU A 214 -13.13 12.89 24.39
N LYS A 215 -14.46 12.99 24.41
CA LYS A 215 -15.33 12.05 25.13
C LYS A 215 -15.16 10.62 24.61
N LEU A 216 -15.18 10.44 23.29
CA LEU A 216 -14.95 9.12 22.66
C LEU A 216 -13.57 8.55 23.00
N ALA A 217 -12.53 9.38 22.90
CA ALA A 217 -11.15 9.01 23.21
C ALA A 217 -11.00 8.58 24.67
N GLN A 218 -11.61 9.30 25.61
CA GLN A 218 -11.60 8.96 27.03
C GLN A 218 -12.28 7.60 27.27
N THR A 219 -13.49 7.39 26.76
CA THR A 219 -14.22 6.12 26.91
C THR A 219 -13.40 4.95 26.36
N LEU A 220 -12.90 5.04 25.13
CA LEU A 220 -12.12 3.97 24.51
C LEU A 220 -10.77 3.74 25.17
N THR A 221 -10.15 4.78 25.74
CA THR A 221 -8.90 4.64 26.50
C THR A 221 -9.11 3.85 27.78
N VAL A 222 -10.24 4.05 28.48
CA VAL A 222 -10.59 3.26 29.67
C VAL A 222 -10.77 1.79 29.30
N GLU A 223 -11.56 1.49 28.27
CA GLU A 223 -11.76 0.12 27.77
C GLU A 223 -10.44 -0.55 27.38
N LEU A 224 -9.58 0.17 26.65
CA LEU A 224 -8.27 -0.34 26.25
C LEU A 224 -7.37 -0.64 27.45
N ARG A 225 -7.33 0.24 28.45
CA ARG A 225 -6.52 0.02 29.67
C ARG A 225 -6.99 -1.22 30.42
N GLN A 226 -8.30 -1.43 30.55
CA GLN A 226 -8.86 -2.61 31.19
C GLN A 226 -8.53 -3.90 30.42
N ALA A 227 -8.62 -3.88 29.09
CA ALA A 227 -8.24 -5.00 28.24
C ALA A 227 -6.75 -5.33 28.36
N LEU A 228 -5.87 -4.33 28.32
CA LEU A 228 -4.42 -4.51 28.46
C LEU A 228 -4.04 -5.06 29.83
N ALA A 229 -4.71 -4.64 30.91
CA ALA A 229 -4.52 -5.20 32.25
C ALA A 229 -4.81 -6.72 32.29
N ARG A 230 -5.74 -7.19 31.45
CA ARG A 230 -6.07 -8.61 31.27
C ARG A 230 -5.23 -9.30 30.19
N ARG A 231 -4.19 -8.62 29.67
CA ARG A 231 -3.34 -9.06 28.54
C ARG A 231 -4.10 -9.28 27.23
N ASP A 232 -5.25 -8.64 27.08
CA ASP A 232 -5.97 -8.60 25.82
C ASP A 232 -5.50 -7.41 24.97
N THR A 233 -4.96 -7.71 23.79
CA THR A 233 -4.44 -6.73 22.83
C THR A 233 -5.39 -6.49 21.66
N THR A 234 -6.56 -7.12 21.66
CA THR A 234 -7.51 -7.06 20.54
C THR A 234 -8.12 -5.67 20.33
N LEU A 235 -8.20 -4.85 21.38
CA LEU A 235 -8.75 -3.50 21.29
C LEU A 235 -7.80 -2.46 20.71
N LEU A 236 -6.48 -2.71 20.68
CA LEU A 236 -5.49 -1.72 20.20
C LEU A 236 -5.81 -1.23 18.78
N GLY A 237 -6.06 -2.17 17.87
CA GLY A 237 -6.39 -1.84 16.48
C GLY A 237 -7.75 -1.15 16.34
N VAL A 238 -8.74 -1.55 17.14
CA VAL A 238 -10.09 -0.96 17.08
C VAL A 238 -10.06 0.49 17.55
N VAL A 239 -9.47 0.74 18.72
CA VAL A 239 -9.40 2.09 19.30
C VAL A 239 -8.64 3.05 18.40
N LEU A 240 -7.47 2.66 17.89
CA LEU A 240 -6.68 3.50 17.01
C LEU A 240 -7.43 3.84 15.71
N ASN A 241 -8.01 2.83 15.05
CA ASN A 241 -8.73 3.05 13.79
C ASN A 241 -9.99 3.91 13.97
N VAL A 242 -10.69 3.80 15.11
CA VAL A 242 -11.86 4.64 15.39
C VAL A 242 -11.44 6.08 15.64
N LEU A 243 -10.45 6.33 16.50
CA LEU A 243 -10.06 7.69 16.87
C LEU A 243 -9.39 8.45 15.72
N LEU A 244 -8.75 7.76 14.79
CA LEU A 244 -8.23 8.35 13.55
C LEU A 244 -9.35 8.62 12.54
N ALA A 245 -10.35 7.74 12.43
CA ALA A 245 -11.38 7.87 11.40
C ALA A 245 -12.52 8.82 11.76
N TRP A 246 -12.91 8.86 13.04
CA TRP A 246 -14.09 9.58 13.48
C TRP A 246 -14.06 11.08 13.13
N PRO A 247 -12.94 11.83 13.27
CA PRO A 247 -12.90 13.24 12.87
C PRO A 247 -13.30 13.47 11.40
N ASP A 248 -12.92 12.57 10.50
CA ASP A 248 -13.26 12.65 9.07
C ASP A 248 -14.64 12.06 8.73
N CYS A 249 -15.32 11.45 9.70
CA CYS A 249 -16.51 10.61 9.50
C CYS A 249 -17.70 11.00 10.39
N CYS A 250 -17.63 12.12 11.08
CA CYS A 250 -18.56 12.51 12.12
C CYS A 250 -19.93 13.04 11.61
N PHE A 251 -20.15 12.97 10.29
CA PHE A 251 -21.45 13.12 9.62
C PHE A 251 -22.34 11.87 9.69
N ARG A 252 -21.89 10.80 10.35
CA ARG A 252 -22.67 9.58 10.59
C ARG A 252 -22.49 9.11 12.03
N PRO A 253 -23.46 8.37 12.58
CA PRO A 253 -23.28 7.71 13.86
C PRO A 253 -22.17 6.67 13.79
N GLU A 254 -21.41 6.55 14.87
CA GLU A 254 -20.33 5.57 15.01
C GLU A 254 -20.62 4.64 16.20
N VAL A 255 -20.68 3.33 15.91
CA VAL A 255 -20.88 2.28 16.91
C VAL A 255 -19.60 1.47 17.00
N VAL A 256 -18.89 1.59 18.12
CA VAL A 256 -17.66 0.85 18.36
C VAL A 256 -17.99 -0.47 19.03
N LYS A 257 -17.64 -1.59 18.40
CA LYS A 257 -17.88 -2.94 18.95
C LYS A 257 -16.60 -3.67 19.25
N HIS A 258 -16.62 -4.48 20.31
CA HIS A 258 -15.54 -5.40 20.63
C HIS A 258 -15.41 -6.44 19.50
N PRO A 259 -14.20 -6.70 18.97
CA PRO A 259 -14.03 -7.51 17.76
C PRO A 259 -14.46 -8.98 17.96
N ARG A 260 -14.30 -9.51 19.19
CA ARG A 260 -14.67 -10.88 19.58
C ARG A 260 -16.10 -10.99 20.10
N SER A 261 -16.41 -10.42 21.27
CA SER A 261 -17.72 -10.53 21.90
C SER A 261 -18.84 -9.79 21.17
N LYS A 262 -18.51 -8.83 20.31
CA LYS A 262 -19.46 -7.94 19.61
C LYS A 262 -20.21 -6.96 20.52
N ASP A 263 -19.83 -6.87 21.79
CA ASP A 263 -20.38 -5.89 22.73
C ASP A 263 -20.10 -4.46 22.26
N THR A 264 -21.04 -3.56 22.51
CA THR A 264 -20.87 -2.14 22.21
C THR A 264 -19.97 -1.50 23.27
N LEU A 265 -18.83 -0.97 22.84
CA LEU A 265 -17.84 -0.27 23.68
C LEU A 265 -18.15 1.22 23.77
N ALA A 266 -18.59 1.83 22.67
CA ALA A 266 -18.96 3.24 22.61
C ALA A 266 -19.97 3.47 21.49
N PHE A 267 -20.79 4.51 21.66
CA PHE A 267 -21.67 5.04 20.64
C PHE A 267 -21.54 6.55 20.61
N VAL A 268 -21.41 7.10 19.41
CA VAL A 268 -21.39 8.55 19.18
C VAL A 268 -22.38 8.87 18.07
N PRO A 269 -23.34 9.78 18.29
CA PRO A 269 -24.25 10.23 17.23
C PRO A 269 -23.49 11.01 16.14
N SER A 270 -24.13 11.21 14.98
CA SER A 270 -23.65 12.21 14.03
C SER A 270 -23.71 13.60 14.67
N ILE A 271 -22.69 14.40 14.42
CA ILE A 271 -22.63 15.81 14.86
C ILE A 271 -22.76 16.79 13.70
N PHE A 272 -22.57 16.32 12.47
CA PHE A 272 -22.83 17.06 11.25
C PHE A 272 -23.94 16.36 10.47
N GLU A 273 -24.80 17.15 9.86
CA GLU A 273 -25.80 16.66 8.91
C GLU A 273 -25.15 16.37 7.54
N ASP A 274 -25.93 15.74 6.66
CA ASP A 274 -25.47 15.28 5.35
C ASP A 274 -25.09 16.43 4.39
N ASP A 275 -25.58 17.64 4.66
CA ASP A 275 -25.40 18.89 3.92
C ASP A 275 -24.55 19.95 4.66
N GLU A 276 -24.30 19.77 5.96
CA GLU A 276 -23.49 20.68 6.76
C GLU A 276 -21.99 20.42 6.55
N LEU A 277 -21.22 21.43 6.12
CA LEU A 277 -19.79 21.27 5.82
C LEU A 277 -18.93 21.21 7.09
N MET A 278 -18.06 20.20 7.15
CA MET A 278 -17.01 20.16 8.16
C MET A 278 -15.87 21.12 7.79
N LEU A 279 -15.14 21.63 8.79
CA LEU A 279 -14.04 22.59 8.58
C LEU A 279 -12.97 22.08 7.59
N LYS A 280 -12.64 20.78 7.64
CA LYS A 280 -11.68 20.16 6.71
C LYS A 280 -12.24 20.03 5.29
N GLU A 281 -13.55 19.86 5.15
CA GLU A 281 -14.21 19.84 3.84
C GLU A 281 -14.25 21.24 3.24
N GLN A 282 -14.52 22.26 4.06
CA GLN A 282 -14.44 23.67 3.65
C GLN A 282 -13.02 24.04 3.18
N ALA A 283 -11.99 23.68 3.95
CA ALA A 283 -10.60 23.94 3.58
C ALA A 283 -10.21 23.29 2.23
N LEU A 284 -10.66 22.05 1.99
CA LEU A 284 -10.42 21.37 0.72
C LEU A 284 -11.19 22.04 -0.44
N LEU A 285 -12.43 22.46 -0.20
CA LEU A 285 -13.24 23.18 -1.18
C LEU A 285 -12.57 24.50 -1.57
N ASP A 286 -12.14 25.30 -0.60
CA ASP A 286 -11.46 26.58 -0.83
C ASP A 286 -10.19 26.39 -1.67
N LEU A 287 -9.40 25.36 -1.37
CA LEU A 287 -8.21 25.01 -2.14
C LEU A 287 -8.58 24.61 -3.58
N CYS A 288 -9.62 23.78 -3.76
CA CYS A 288 -10.07 23.38 -5.10
C CYS A 288 -10.56 24.57 -5.94
N LEU A 289 -11.30 25.49 -5.33
CA LEU A 289 -11.77 26.71 -6.00
C LEU A 289 -10.60 27.63 -6.38
N ALA A 290 -9.62 27.81 -5.49
CA ALA A 290 -8.43 28.61 -5.76
C ALA A 290 -7.58 28.03 -6.90
N GLU A 291 -7.41 26.70 -6.95
CA GLU A 291 -6.68 26.04 -8.04
C GLU A 291 -7.47 26.07 -9.36
N LYS A 292 -8.80 25.93 -9.33
CA LYS A 292 -9.64 26.10 -10.53
C LYS A 292 -9.55 27.52 -11.10
N ALA A 293 -9.54 28.55 -10.25
CA ALA A 293 -9.37 29.94 -10.69
C ALA A 293 -8.03 30.16 -11.40
N ARG A 294 -7.01 29.35 -11.09
CA ARG A 294 -5.70 29.32 -11.77
C ARG A 294 -5.63 28.36 -12.95
N ASN A 295 -6.76 27.77 -13.36
CA ASN A 295 -6.86 26.75 -14.39
C ASN A 295 -6.00 25.50 -14.11
N ARG A 296 -5.86 25.12 -12.83
CA ARG A 296 -5.14 23.92 -12.39
C ARG A 296 -6.12 22.83 -11.98
N LYS A 297 -5.67 21.58 -12.10
CA LYS A 297 -6.44 20.38 -11.74
C LYS A 297 -5.96 19.86 -10.39
N VAL A 298 -6.89 19.34 -9.59
CA VAL A 298 -6.60 18.86 -8.23
C VAL A 298 -6.75 17.35 -8.15
N LEU A 299 -5.74 16.69 -7.57
CA LEU A 299 -5.80 15.28 -7.19
C LEU A 299 -5.95 15.20 -5.67
N ALA A 300 -7.13 14.77 -5.21
CA ALA A 300 -7.46 14.67 -3.80
C ALA A 300 -7.43 13.21 -3.34
N TYR A 301 -6.64 12.94 -2.31
CA TYR A 301 -6.53 11.61 -1.72
C TYR A 301 -7.43 11.45 -0.50
N SER A 302 -8.17 10.34 -0.43
CA SER A 302 -8.94 9.94 0.75
C SER A 302 -8.70 8.47 1.09
N VAL A 303 -8.51 8.18 2.38
CA VAL A 303 -8.27 6.82 2.88
C VAL A 303 -9.56 6.06 3.21
N TYR A 304 -10.65 6.76 3.52
CA TYR A 304 -11.94 6.15 3.88
C TYR A 304 -12.86 6.03 2.67
N THR A 305 -12.63 5.01 1.84
CA THR A 305 -13.35 4.81 0.56
C THR A 305 -14.27 3.58 0.54
N GLY A 306 -14.54 2.99 1.70
CA GLY A 306 -15.27 1.72 1.87
C GLY A 306 -16.58 1.89 2.64
N THR A 307 -16.77 1.13 3.72
CA THR A 307 -17.91 1.32 4.64
C THR A 307 -17.97 2.73 5.22
N ARG A 308 -16.81 3.38 5.29
CA ARG A 308 -16.65 4.74 5.74
C ARG A 308 -16.59 5.80 4.63
N ASP A 309 -17.22 5.58 3.47
CA ASP A 309 -17.01 6.38 2.24
C ASP A 309 -17.16 7.91 2.41
N THR A 310 -16.04 8.62 2.54
CA THR A 310 -15.98 10.09 2.52
C THR A 310 -15.88 10.65 1.10
N THR A 311 -15.56 9.82 0.10
CA THR A 311 -15.37 10.27 -1.28
C THR A 311 -16.70 10.68 -1.93
N SER A 312 -17.78 9.96 -1.62
CA SER A 312 -19.12 10.29 -2.13
C SER A 312 -19.61 11.62 -1.57
N ARG A 313 -19.39 11.87 -0.28
CA ARG A 313 -19.74 13.12 0.39
C ARG A 313 -18.94 14.28 -0.20
N MET A 314 -17.62 14.13 -0.28
CA MET A 314 -16.75 15.16 -0.86
C MET A 314 -17.10 15.45 -2.33
N LYS A 315 -17.40 14.43 -3.12
CA LYS A 315 -17.87 14.62 -4.51
C LYS A 315 -19.12 15.52 -4.54
N ARG A 316 -20.10 15.24 -3.69
CA ARG A 316 -21.36 16.01 -3.62
C ARG A 316 -21.09 17.48 -3.28
N VAL A 317 -20.29 17.73 -2.25
CA VAL A 317 -19.89 19.07 -1.80
C VAL A 317 -19.23 19.88 -2.92
N LEU A 318 -18.24 19.27 -3.59
CA LEU A 318 -17.49 19.94 -4.64
C LEU A 318 -18.34 20.14 -5.92
N ASP A 319 -19.17 19.16 -6.28
CA ASP A 319 -20.11 19.28 -7.43
C ASP A 319 -21.11 20.43 -7.21
N GLN A 320 -21.70 20.53 -6.01
CA GLN A 320 -22.63 21.61 -5.65
C GLN A 320 -21.98 22.99 -5.72
N SER A 321 -20.66 23.06 -5.54
CA SER A 321 -19.86 24.28 -5.64
C SER A 321 -19.42 24.58 -7.08
N GLY A 322 -19.93 23.86 -8.08
CA GLY A 322 -19.66 24.08 -9.50
C GLY A 322 -18.35 23.49 -10.01
N LEU A 323 -17.73 22.56 -9.28
CA LEU A 323 -16.55 21.82 -9.72
C LEU A 323 -16.96 20.55 -10.47
N LYS A 324 -16.26 20.21 -11.56
CA LYS A 324 -16.44 18.90 -12.21
C LYS A 324 -15.62 17.85 -11.45
N VAL A 325 -16.27 16.97 -10.70
CA VAL A 325 -15.54 16.00 -9.86
C VAL A 325 -15.73 14.55 -10.32
N ALA A 326 -14.62 13.83 -10.40
CA ALA A 326 -14.59 12.40 -10.64
C ALA A 326 -14.05 11.64 -9.43
N VAL A 327 -14.55 10.42 -9.20
CA VAL A 327 -14.09 9.55 -8.10
C VAL A 327 -13.61 8.23 -8.67
N LEU A 328 -12.32 7.93 -8.48
CA LEU A 328 -11.74 6.66 -8.91
C LEU A 328 -12.07 5.55 -7.88
N ARG A 329 -13.14 4.80 -8.14
CA ARG A 329 -13.65 3.72 -7.27
C ARG A 329 -12.90 2.38 -7.46
N ALA A 330 -13.04 1.45 -6.49
CA ALA A 330 -12.43 0.12 -6.56
C ALA A 330 -13.01 -0.74 -7.69
N SER A 331 -14.23 -0.44 -8.11
CA SER A 331 -14.89 -1.09 -9.24
C SER A 331 -14.20 -0.77 -10.58
N VAL A 332 -13.33 0.24 -10.64
CA VAL A 332 -12.52 0.52 -11.82
C VAL A 332 -11.31 -0.40 -11.80
N ASP A 333 -11.34 -1.37 -12.71
CA ASP A 333 -10.26 -2.35 -12.89
C ASP A 333 -8.92 -1.67 -13.18
N THR A 334 -7.84 -2.23 -12.61
CA THR A 334 -6.49 -1.66 -12.66
C THR A 334 -6.03 -1.43 -14.10
N ALA A 335 -6.29 -2.39 -15.00
CA ALA A 335 -5.90 -2.29 -16.41
C ALA A 335 -6.60 -1.14 -17.17
N ARG A 336 -7.70 -0.61 -16.62
CA ARG A 336 -8.50 0.47 -17.23
C ARG A 336 -8.33 1.82 -16.54
N ARG A 337 -7.55 1.90 -15.45
CA ARG A 337 -7.43 3.12 -14.64
C ARG A 337 -6.82 4.28 -15.42
N GLU A 338 -5.73 4.02 -16.15
CA GLU A 338 -5.06 5.05 -16.96
C GLU A 338 -6.02 5.63 -18.01
N ASP A 339 -6.65 4.76 -18.79
CA ASP A 339 -7.63 5.15 -19.81
C ASP A 339 -8.84 5.89 -19.22
N TRP A 340 -9.28 5.47 -18.03
CA TRP A 340 -10.40 6.11 -17.34
C TRP A 340 -10.01 7.51 -16.86
N ILE A 341 -8.81 7.69 -16.30
CA ILE A 341 -8.31 9.00 -15.86
C ILE A 341 -8.21 9.93 -17.07
N LEU A 342 -7.65 9.46 -18.18
CA LEU A 342 -7.56 10.24 -19.43
C LEU A 342 -8.93 10.68 -19.94
N ASP A 343 -9.93 9.79 -19.93
CA ASP A 343 -11.31 10.13 -20.29
C ASP A 343 -11.91 11.21 -19.35
N GLN A 344 -11.58 11.20 -18.06
CA GLN A 344 -12.00 12.29 -17.15
C GLN A 344 -11.31 13.62 -17.47
N VAL A 345 -10.02 13.58 -17.81
CA VAL A 345 -9.27 14.77 -18.24
C VAL A 345 -9.87 15.36 -19.52
N ASP A 346 -10.20 14.53 -20.51
CA ASP A 346 -10.83 14.97 -21.76
C ASP A 346 -12.22 15.58 -21.55
N ARG A 347 -12.97 15.12 -20.53
CA ARG A 347 -14.26 15.70 -20.10
C ARG A 347 -14.10 17.02 -19.31
N GLY A 348 -12.86 17.41 -19.03
CA GLY A 348 -12.52 18.62 -18.31
C GLY A 348 -12.75 18.52 -16.81
N VAL A 349 -12.49 17.36 -16.18
CA VAL A 349 -12.54 17.19 -14.72
C VAL A 349 -11.70 18.28 -14.03
N ASP A 350 -12.19 18.85 -12.93
CA ASP A 350 -11.48 19.81 -12.10
C ASP A 350 -10.78 19.14 -10.92
N VAL A 351 -11.47 18.17 -10.29
CA VAL A 351 -10.97 17.43 -9.13
C VAL A 351 -11.13 15.93 -9.34
N LEU A 352 -10.05 15.17 -9.16
CA LEU A 352 -10.07 13.71 -9.11
C LEU A 352 -9.87 13.24 -7.66
N ILE A 353 -10.85 12.52 -7.11
CA ILE A 353 -10.76 11.93 -5.77
C ILE A 353 -10.41 10.45 -5.88
N THR A 354 -9.43 9.98 -5.10
CA THR A 354 -9.00 8.58 -5.13
C THR A 354 -8.41 8.12 -3.79
N ASN A 355 -8.29 6.80 -3.63
CA ASN A 355 -7.49 6.23 -2.56
C ASN A 355 -6.01 6.18 -3.00
N PRO A 356 -5.05 6.61 -2.15
CA PRO A 356 -3.62 6.51 -2.46
C PRO A 356 -3.18 5.13 -2.97
N GLU A 357 -3.70 4.06 -2.38
CA GLU A 357 -3.36 2.68 -2.74
C GLU A 357 -3.78 2.32 -4.18
N ARG A 358 -4.70 3.08 -4.80
CA ARG A 358 -5.15 2.82 -6.17
C ARG A 358 -4.29 3.44 -7.26
N ILE A 359 -3.47 4.43 -6.90
CA ILE A 359 -2.52 5.07 -7.83
C ILE A 359 -1.14 4.42 -7.77
N ARG A 360 -0.83 3.67 -6.70
CA ARG A 360 0.47 3.01 -6.52
C ARG A 360 0.96 2.16 -7.71
N PRO A 361 0.10 1.46 -8.49
CA PRO A 361 0.57 0.73 -9.69
C PRO A 361 0.40 1.52 -11.01
N ALA A 362 0.08 2.82 -10.98
CA ALA A 362 -0.34 3.60 -12.16
C ALA A 362 0.59 4.77 -12.52
N ILE A 363 1.78 4.87 -11.91
CA ILE A 363 2.81 5.88 -12.23
C ILE A 363 4.11 5.18 -12.58
#